data_AF-W1YIN2-F1
#
_entry.id   AF-W1YIN2-F1
#
_cell.length_a   1.000
_cell.length_b   1.000
_cell.length_c   1.000
_cell.angle_alpha   90.00
_cell.angle_beta   90.00
_cell.angle_gamma   90.00
#
_symmetry.space_group_name_H-M   'P 1'
#
loop_
_entity.id
_entity.type
_entity.pdbx_description
1 polymer ?
#
loop_
_entity_poly.entity_id
_entity_poly.type
_entity_poly.pdbx_seq_one_letter_code
_entity_poly.pdbx_strand_id
1 'polypeptide(L)' 'SPQPGWAERDMAELWQCCMAVIRELLTHSGVSGEQIVGIGISAQGKGLFLLDKNNKPLGNAILSSDRRAMEIVRRW' A
#
# COMPACT_ATOMS: atom_id res chain seq x y z
N SER A 1 14.69 -3.89 4.57
CA SER A 1 13.79 -4.89 5.18
C SER A 1 14.44 -5.41 6.46
N PRO A 2 13.66 -5.85 7.46
CA PRO A 2 14.21 -6.28 8.74
C PRO A 2 14.97 -7.61 8.64
N GLN A 3 14.65 -8.46 7.66
CA GLN A 3 15.27 -9.77 7.46
C GLN A 3 15.43 -10.08 5.95
N PRO A 4 16.38 -10.97 5.58
CA PRO A 4 16.50 -11.47 4.22
C PRO A 4 15.19 -12.11 3.72
N GLY A 5 14.79 -11.78 2.49
CA GLY A 5 13.56 -12.29 1.89
C GLY A 5 12.26 -11.63 2.35
N TRP A 6 12.30 -10.74 3.35
CA TRP A 6 11.14 -9.95 3.76
C TRP A 6 11.01 -8.72 2.87
N ALA A 7 9.81 -8.45 2.38
CA ALA A 7 9.45 -7.27 1.62
C ALA A 7 8.19 -6.66 2.24
N GLU A 8 8.38 -5.53 2.92
CA GLU A 8 7.34 -4.90 3.73
C GLU A 8 7.17 -3.43 3.36
N ARG A 9 5.99 -2.89 3.66
CA ARG A 9 5.70 -1.46 3.52
C ARG A 9 4.85 -0.97 4.69
N ASP A 10 5.24 0.17 5.26
CA ASP A 10 4.43 0.88 6.24
C ASP A 10 3.15 1.41 5.55
N MET A 11 1.99 1.05 6.08
CA MET A 11 0.70 1.40 5.50
C MET A 11 0.31 2.86 5.73
N ALA A 12 0.74 3.45 6.86
CA ALA A 12 0.49 4.85 7.14
C ALA A 12 1.36 5.73 6.25
N GLU A 13 2.65 5.39 6.09
CA GLU A 13 3.55 6.07 5.16
C GLU A 13 3.02 5.99 3.73
N LEU A 14 2.60 4.80 3.26
CA LEU A 14 1.99 4.62 1.94
C LEU A 14 0.78 5.56 1.73
N TRP A 15 -0.08 5.68 2.74
CA TRP A 15 -1.24 6.58 2.69
C TRP A 15 -0.81 8.04 2.62
N GLN A 16 0.15 8.46 3.44
CA GLN A 16 0.68 9.83 3.42
C GLN A 16 1.33 10.17 2.08
N CYS A 17 2.10 9.25 1.49
CA CYS A 17 2.67 9.43 0.16
C CYS A 17 1.59 9.59 -0.91
N CYS A 18 0.54 8.77 -0.88
CA CYS A 18 -0.58 8.88 -1.83
C CYS A 18 -1.26 10.25 -1.72
N MET A 19 -1.57 10.68 -0.50
CA MET A 19 -2.16 12.01 -0.22
C MET A 19 -1.26 13.16 -0.70
N ALA A 20 0.05 13.06 -0.46
CA ALA A 20 1.01 14.08 -0.87
C ALA A 20 1.04 14.24 -2.40
N VAL A 21 1.10 13.13 -3.14
CA VAL A 21 1.12 13.11 -4.61
C VAL A 21 -0.19 13.66 -5.18
N ILE A 22 -1.34 13.29 -4.63
CA ILE A 22 -2.64 13.81 -5.08
C ILE A 22 -2.69 15.33 -4.89
N ARG A 23 -2.27 15.83 -3.73
CA ARG A 23 -2.26 17.26 -3.43
C ARG A 23 -1.31 18.03 -4.35
N GLU A 24 -0.12 17.49 -4.59
CA GLU A 24 0.87 18.07 -5.50
C GLU A 24 0.31 18.15 -6.93
N LEU A 25 -0.33 17.08 -7.42
CA LEU A 25 -0.97 17.04 -8.73
C LEU A 25 -2.06 18.11 -8.88
N LEU A 26 -2.94 18.27 -7.89
CA LEU A 26 -3.98 19.30 -7.93
C LEU A 26 -3.39 20.71 -7.92
N THR A 27 -2.35 20.93 -7.11
CA THR A 27 -1.65 22.21 -7.06
C THR A 27 -0.99 22.55 -8.39
N HIS A 28 -0.33 21.57 -9.02
CA HIS A 28 0.38 21.77 -10.28
C HIS A 28 -0.55 21.92 -11.48
N SER A 29 -1.67 21.17 -11.51
CA SER A 29 -2.65 21.23 -12.59
C SER A 29 -3.61 22.42 -12.50
N GLY A 30 -3.79 23.00 -11.31
CA GLY A 30 -4.79 24.04 -11.05
C GLY A 30 -6.24 23.53 -11.08
N VAL A 31 -6.45 22.22 -11.20
CA VAL A 31 -7.78 21.59 -11.19
C VAL A 31 -8.28 21.51 -9.76
N SER A 32 -9.50 22.00 -9.53
CA SER A 32 -10.17 21.85 -8.23
C SER A 32 -10.66 20.42 -8.04
N GLY A 33 -10.62 19.92 -6.81
CA GLY A 33 -11.10 18.57 -6.48
C GLY A 33 -12.57 18.35 -6.87
N GLU A 34 -13.38 19.40 -6.82
CA GLU A 34 -14.80 19.42 -7.20
C GLU A 34 -15.03 19.19 -8.71
N GLN A 35 -14.00 19.36 -9.54
CA GLN A 35 -14.07 19.10 -10.98
C GLN A 35 -13.80 17.63 -11.33
N ILE A 36 -13.38 16.80 -10.35
CA ILE A 36 -13.09 15.38 -10.55
C ILE A 36 -14.39 14.59 -10.53
N VAL A 37 -14.79 14.08 -11.70
CA VAL A 37 -16.04 13.31 -11.87
C VAL A 37 -15.86 11.80 -11.68
N GLY A 38 -14.63 11.32 -11.49
CA GLY A 38 -14.34 9.89 -11.32
C GLY A 38 -12.92 9.62 -10.84
N ILE A 39 -12.74 8.47 -10.17
CA ILE A 39 -11.45 8.01 -9.64
C ILE A 39 -11.22 6.59 -10.12
N GLY A 40 -10.10 6.38 -10.82
CA GLY A 40 -9.58 5.06 -11.15
C GLY A 40 -8.53 4.64 -10.12
N ILE A 41 -8.64 3.43 -9.58
CA ILE A 41 -7.68 2.90 -8.63
C ILE A 41 -6.89 1.78 -9.30
N SER A 42 -5.57 1.92 -9.29
CA SER A 42 -4.62 0.86 -9.64
C SER A 42 -3.68 0.64 -8.47
N ALA A 43 -3.44 -0.61 -8.11
CA ALA A 43 -2.66 -0.98 -6.95
C ALA A 43 -1.81 -2.22 -7.22
N GLN A 44 -0.75 -2.39 -6.42
CA GLN A 44 0.03 -3.61 -6.42
C GLN A 44 -0.84 -4.81 -5.98
N GLY A 45 -0.92 -5.85 -6.82
CA GLY A 45 -1.62 -7.08 -6.48
C GLY A 45 -0.82 -8.02 -5.58
N LYS A 46 -1.51 -9.02 -5.00
CA LYS A 46 -0.94 -10.15 -4.24
C LYS A 46 -0.16 -9.77 -2.97
N GLY A 47 -0.33 -8.55 -2.46
CA GLY A 47 0.13 -8.19 -1.12
C GLY A 47 -0.88 -8.57 -0.04
N LEU A 48 -0.42 -8.69 1.20
CA LEU A 48 -1.25 -8.95 2.38
C LEU A 48 -1.25 -7.71 3.28
N PHE A 49 -2.43 -7.13 3.49
CA PHE A 49 -2.67 -5.92 4.28
C PHE A 49 -3.67 -6.26 5.38
N LEU A 50 -3.18 -6.48 6.60
CA LEU A 50 -4.00 -6.93 7.72
C LEU A 50 -4.50 -5.73 8.53
N LEU A 51 -5.81 -5.72 8.81
CA LEU A 51 -6.46 -4.72 9.62
C LEU A 51 -7.09 -5.36 10.86
N ASP A 52 -7.16 -4.62 11.95
CA ASP A 52 -7.98 -4.97 13.10
C ASP A 52 -9.47 -4.67 12.85
N LYS A 53 -10.32 -4.96 13.84
CA LYS A 53 -11.77 -4.69 13.76
C LYS A 53 -12.14 -3.21 13.68
N ASN A 54 -11.20 -2.31 13.97
CA ASN A 54 -11.35 -0.86 13.91
C ASN A 54 -10.68 -0.29 12.65
N ASN A 55 -10.35 -1.12 11.67
CA ASN A 55 -9.65 -0.76 10.43
C ASN A 55 -8.25 -0.14 10.65
N LYS A 56 -7.58 -0.47 11.76
CA LYS A 56 -6.19 -0.07 12.00
C LYS A 56 -5.23 -1.14 11.47
N PRO A 57 -4.10 -0.74 10.85
CA PRO A 57 -3.07 -1.68 10.44
C PRO A 57 -2.57 -2.53 11.63
N LEU A 58 -2.52 -3.85 11.45
CA LEU A 58 -1.93 -4.78 12.43
C LEU A 58 -0.41 -4.91 12.30
N GLY A 59 0.21 -4.06 11.49
CA GLY A 59 1.64 -4.04 11.19
C GLY A 59 1.90 -3.54 9.78
N ASN A 60 3.13 -3.77 9.29
CA ASN A 60 3.47 -3.49 7.90
C ASN A 60 2.72 -4.42 6.94
N ALA A 61 2.39 -3.91 5.75
CA ALA A 61 1.91 -4.73 4.66
C ALA A 61 3.02 -5.66 4.15
N ILE A 62 2.67 -6.90 3.83
CA ILE A 62 3.58 -7.87 3.22
C ILE A 62 3.40 -7.82 1.71
N LEU A 63 4.48 -7.52 0.98
CA LEU A 63 4.43 -7.31 -0.46
C LEU A 63 4.46 -8.65 -1.23
N SER A 64 4.01 -8.65 -2.48
CA SER A 64 3.99 -9.84 -3.33
C SER A 64 5.38 -10.45 -3.61
N SER A 65 6.44 -9.66 -3.44
CA SER A 65 7.84 -10.10 -3.57
C SER A 65 8.40 -10.72 -2.28
N ASP A 66 7.61 -10.75 -1.20
CA ASP A 66 8.02 -11.36 0.06
C ASP A 66 8.14 -12.88 -0.06
N ARG A 67 9.17 -13.44 0.57
CA ARG A 67 9.55 -14.84 0.49
C ARG A 67 9.59 -15.50 1.87
N ARG A 68 9.09 -14.86 2.93
CA ARG A 68 9.15 -15.39 4.30
C ARG A 68 8.41 -16.72 4.47
N ALA A 69 7.38 -16.96 3.66
CA ALA A 69 6.55 -18.16 3.70
C ALA A 69 7.03 -19.29 2.75
N MET A 70 8.19 -19.14 2.09
CA MET A 70 8.67 -20.10 1.08
C MET A 70 8.79 -21.53 1.63
N GLU A 71 9.18 -21.69 2.89
CA GLU A 71 9.28 -23.01 3.52
C GLU A 71 7.90 -23.67 3.69
N ILE A 72 6.84 -22.90 3.99
CA ILE A 72 5.47 -23.42 4.07
C ILE A 72 5.00 -23.85 2.67
N VAL A 73 5.26 -23.03 1.65
CA VAL A 73 4.90 -23.32 0.26
C VAL A 73 5.59 -24.59 -0.25
N ARG A 74 6.84 -24.85 0.14
CA ARG A 74 7.58 -26.06 -0.24
C ARG A 74 7.05 -27.36 0.37
N ARG A 75 6.24 -27.28 1.42
CA ARG A 75 5.65 -28.44 2.10
C ARG A 75 4.29 -28.87 1.52
N TRP A 76 3.70 -28.02 0.68
CA TRP A 76 2.49 -28.31 -0.09
C TRP A 76 2.84 -29.03 -1.39
#